data_AF-A0A9P4A006-F1
#
_entry.id   AF-A0A9P4A006-F1
#
_cell.length_a   1.000
_cell.length_b   1.000
_cell.length_c   1.000
_cell.angle_alpha   90.00
_cell.angle_beta   90.00
_cell.angle_gamma   90.00
#
_symmetry.space_group_name_H-M   'P 1'
#
loop_
_entity.id
_entity.type
_entity.pdbx_description
1 polymer ?
#
loop_
_entity_poly.entity_id
_entity_poly.type
_entity_poly.pdbx_seq_one_letter_code
_entity_poly.pdbx_strand_id
1 'polypeptide(L)'
;MIEIERRFSDDTRLIDLTVGDLKELITNLISKIKQIEEKRYVYGLQGLADLLHCTKRHASKIKSSGILDEAIKQRGRTIVIDHDLALELFGKQN
;
A
#
# COMPACT_ATOMS: atom_id res chain seq x y z
N MET A 1 -4.64 15.47 -19.52
CA MET A 1 -3.46 15.22 -18.65
C MET A 1 -3.03 16.56 -18.12
N ILE A 2 -3.15 16.81 -16.82
CA ILE A 2 -2.79 18.10 -16.23
C ILE A 2 -1.28 18.08 -16.00
N GLU A 3 -0.54 18.78 -16.85
CA GLU A 3 0.86 19.11 -16.62
C GLU A 3 0.90 19.99 -15.37
N ILE A 4 1.32 19.42 -14.25
CA ILE A 4 1.68 20.21 -13.07
C ILE A 4 2.96 20.94 -13.48
N GLU A 5 2.83 22.18 -13.95
CA GLU A 5 4.00 23.03 -14.26
C GLU A 5 4.95 22.99 -13.06
N ARG A 6 6.16 22.44 -13.26
CA ARG A 6 7.19 22.48 -12.23
C ARG A 6 7.55 23.96 -12.05
N ARG A 7 7.22 24.54 -10.88
CA ARG A 7 7.59 25.92 -10.51
C ARG A 7 9.11 26.16 -10.51
N PHE A 8 9.92 25.11 -10.51
CA PHE A 8 11.38 25.18 -10.49
C PHE A 8 11.96 24.23 -11.53
N SER A 9 12.92 24.72 -12.33
CA SER A 9 13.72 23.89 -13.23
C SER A 9 14.73 23.08 -12.42
N ASP A 10 15.11 21.89 -12.90
CA ASP A 10 16.12 21.04 -12.26
C ASP A 10 17.51 21.71 -12.23
N ASP A 11 17.75 22.73 -13.06
CA ASP A 11 18.97 23.55 -13.09
C ASP A 11 19.00 24.71 -12.06
N THR A 12 17.93 24.88 -11.28
CA THR A 12 17.86 25.95 -10.27
C THR A 12 18.86 25.68 -9.15
N ARG A 13 19.75 26.63 -8.85
CA ARG A 13 20.73 26.46 -7.76
C ARG A 13 20.02 26.50 -6.42
N LEU A 14 20.45 25.66 -5.48
CA LEU A 14 19.85 25.56 -4.14
C LEU A 14 19.83 26.90 -3.37
N ILE A 15 20.82 27.76 -3.59
CA ILE A 15 20.93 29.08 -2.95
C ILE A 15 19.88 30.09 -3.41
N ASP A 16 19.26 29.84 -4.57
CA ASP A 16 18.23 30.71 -5.14
C ASP A 16 16.82 30.32 -4.61
N LEU A 17 16.74 29.27 -3.78
CA LEU A 17 15.49 28.81 -3.16
C LEU A 17 15.26 29.48 -1.80
N THR A 18 14.01 29.86 -1.54
CA THR A 18 13.61 30.26 -0.19
C THR A 18 13.40 29.02 0.70
N VAL A 19 13.37 29.23 2.01
CA VAL A 19 13.02 28.18 2.97
C VAL A 19 11.60 27.64 2.73
N GLY A 20 10.68 28.47 2.22
CA GLY A 20 9.34 28.04 1.83
C GLY A 20 9.37 27.06 0.66
N ASP A 21 10.14 27.39 -0.38
CA ASP A 21 10.29 26.56 -1.58
C ASP A 21 10.91 25.20 -1.23
N LEU A 22 11.93 25.20 -0.38
CA LEU A 22 12.55 23.95 0.09
C LEU A 22 11.55 23.07 0.85
N LYS A 23 10.69 23.66 1.69
CA LYS A 23 9.63 22.91 2.41
C LYS A 23 8.62 22.29 1.44
N GLU A 24 8.21 23.03 0.41
CA GLU A 24 7.29 22.51 -0.62
C GLU A 24 7.94 21.36 -1.39
N LEU A 25 9.19 21.51 -1.83
CA LEU A 25 9.93 20.48 -2.57
C LEU A 25 10.07 19.19 -1.74
N ILE A 26 10.48 19.30 -0.47
CA ILE A 26 10.61 18.15 0.43
C ILE A 26 9.25 17.46 0.65
N THR A 27 8.19 18.24 0.89
CA THR A 27 6.84 17.69 1.07
C THR A 27 6.39 16.92 -0.18
N ASN A 28 6.62 17.47 -1.36
CA ASN A 28 6.28 16.82 -2.63
C ASN A 28 7.09 15.53 -2.86
N LEU A 29 8.36 15.51 -2.48
CA LEU A 29 9.18 14.29 -2.54
C LEU A 29 8.64 13.20 -1.60
N ILE A 30 8.34 13.56 -0.35
CA ILE A 30 7.79 12.61 0.64
C ILE A 30 6.44 12.06 0.17
N SER A 31 5.56 12.91 -0.38
CA SER A 31 4.27 12.49 -0.92
C SER A 31 4.44 11.52 -2.10
N LYS A 32 5.41 11.75 -2.99
CA LYS A 32 5.75 10.80 -4.07
C LYS A 32 6.29 9.48 -3.52
N ILE A 33 7.14 9.51 -2.50
CA ILE A 33 7.69 8.30 -1.87
C ILE A 33 6.57 7.49 -1.21
N LYS A 34 5.59 8.13 -0.54
CA LYS A 34 4.41 7.43 0.01
C LYS A 34 3.57 6.71 -1.05
N GLN A 35 3.51 7.22 -2.28
CA GLN A 35 2.82 6.51 -3.37
C GLN A 35 3.58 5.24 -3.82
N ILE A 36 4.86 5.14 -3.47
CA ILE A 36 5.71 3.95 -3.65
C ILE A 36 5.80 3.19 -2.32
N GLU A 37 4.76 3.21 -1.48
CA GLU A 37 4.68 2.21 -0.43
C GLU A 37 4.60 0.83 -1.10
N GLU A 38 5.67 0.05 -0.94
CA GLU A 38 5.78 -1.31 -1.44
C GLU A 38 4.56 -2.10 -0.99
N LYS A 39 3.76 -2.56 -1.96
CA LYS A 39 2.63 -3.44 -1.67
C LYS A 39 3.14 -4.64 -0.89
N ARG A 40 2.81 -4.70 0.39
CA ARG A 40 3.22 -5.79 1.25
C ARG A 40 2.36 -6.98 0.89
N TYR A 41 2.99 -8.02 0.36
CA TYR A 41 2.31 -9.26 0.06
C TYR A 41 2.59 -10.30 1.13
N VAL A 42 1.54 -11.00 1.49
CA VAL A 42 1.55 -12.12 2.43
C VAL A 42 1.22 -13.39 1.67
N TYR A 43 1.85 -14.50 2.05
CA TYR A 43 1.79 -15.74 1.27
C TYR A 43 1.14 -16.89 2.03
N GLY A 44 0.27 -17.61 1.33
CA GLY A 44 -0.37 -18.82 1.83
C GLY A 44 -1.41 -18.56 2.93
N LEU A 45 -2.02 -19.66 3.38
CA LEU A 45 -3.01 -19.63 4.45
C LEU A 45 -2.38 -19.31 5.82
N GLN A 46 -1.10 -19.67 6.00
CA GLN A 46 -0.35 -19.34 7.21
C GLN A 46 -0.15 -17.83 7.31
N GLY A 47 0.29 -17.19 6.22
CA GLY A 47 0.46 -15.76 6.22
C GLY A 47 -0.86 -15.02 6.51
N LEU A 48 -1.99 -15.48 5.97
CA LEU A 48 -3.30 -14.92 6.32
C LEU A 48 -3.61 -15.04 7.82
N ALA A 49 -3.26 -16.19 8.41
CA ALA A 49 -3.46 -16.42 9.83
C ALA A 49 -2.58 -15.50 10.69
N ASP A 50 -1.33 -15.28 10.27
CA ASP A 50 -0.39 -14.36 10.93
C ASP A 50 -0.84 -12.91 10.80
N LEU A 51 -1.34 -12.51 9.62
CA LEU A 51 -1.89 -11.17 9.34
C LEU A 51 -3.06 -10.82 10.26
N LEU A 52 -3.99 -11.76 10.44
CA LEU A 52 -5.21 -11.56 11.23
C LEU A 52 -5.05 -12.00 12.70
N HIS A 53 -3.84 -12.41 13.10
CA HIS A 53 -3.53 -12.97 14.41
C HIS A 53 -4.54 -14.05 14.86
N CYS A 54 -4.90 -14.95 13.95
CA CYS A 54 -5.91 -15.98 14.19
C CYS A 54 -5.38 -17.39 13.92
N THR A 55 -6.17 -18.41 14.28
CA THR A 55 -5.81 -19.79 13.97
C THR A 55 -5.91 -20.07 12.47
N LYS A 56 -5.10 -21.01 11.94
CA LYS A 56 -5.18 -21.44 10.53
C LYS A 56 -6.60 -21.86 10.11
N ARG A 57 -7.34 -22.50 11.03
CA ARG A 57 -8.73 -22.91 10.78
C ARG A 57 -9.64 -21.70 10.58
N HIS A 58 -9.47 -20.65 11.37
CA HIS A 58 -10.27 -19.43 11.25
C HIS A 58 -9.90 -18.66 9.97
N ALA A 59 -8.61 -18.52 9.66
CA ALA A 59 -8.15 -17.96 8.39
C ALA A 59 -8.74 -18.70 7.17
N SER A 60 -8.82 -20.04 7.23
CA SER A 60 -9.48 -20.86 6.20
C SER A 60 -10.96 -20.52 6.03
N LYS A 61 -11.68 -20.31 7.15
CA LYS A 61 -13.09 -19.91 7.12
C LYS A 61 -13.28 -18.53 6.53
N ILE A 62 -12.48 -17.54 6.93
CA ILE A 62 -12.52 -16.17 6.40
C ILE A 62 -12.22 -16.17 4.90
N LYS A 63 -11.23 -16.95 4.46
CA LYS A 63 -10.96 -17.12 3.03
C LYS A 63 -12.17 -17.73 2.31
N SER A 64 -12.82 -18.72 2.92
CA SER A 64 -13.96 -19.41 2.31
C SER A 64 -15.24 -18.59 2.33
N SER A 65 -15.34 -17.59 3.20
CA SER A 65 -16.50 -16.69 3.26
C SER A 65 -16.49 -15.59 2.19
N GLY A 66 -15.41 -15.48 1.40
CA GLY A 66 -15.30 -14.55 0.26
C GLY A 66 -15.08 -13.08 0.62
N ILE A 67 -14.95 -12.75 1.92
CA ILE A 67 -14.80 -11.37 2.42
C ILE A 67 -13.52 -10.71 1.87
N LEU A 68 -12.47 -11.51 1.69
CA LEU A 68 -11.15 -11.04 1.27
C LEU A 68 -10.83 -11.38 -0.20
N ASP A 69 -11.82 -11.78 -1.00
CA ASP A 69 -11.57 -12.26 -2.37
C ASP A 69 -10.87 -11.22 -3.25
N GLU A 70 -11.15 -9.93 -3.06
CA GLU A 70 -10.47 -8.84 -3.77
C GLU A 70 -8.98 -8.72 -3.41
N ALA A 71 -8.62 -9.05 -2.17
CA ALA A 71 -7.24 -9.03 -1.68
C ALA A 71 -6.47 -10.32 -2.02
N ILE A 72 -7.17 -11.42 -2.33
CA ILE A 72 -6.57 -12.74 -2.52
C ILE A 72 -6.41 -13.07 -4.01
N LYS A 73 -5.17 -13.31 -4.43
CA LYS A 73 -4.82 -13.84 -5.75
C LYS A 73 -4.34 -15.27 -5.62
N GLN A 74 -5.13 -16.22 -6.13
CA GLN A 74 -4.81 -17.65 -6.07
C GLN A 74 -4.52 -18.21 -7.48
N ARG A 75 -3.40 -18.94 -7.59
CA ARG A 75 -3.07 -19.78 -8.76
C ARG A 75 -2.75 -21.19 -8.26
N GLY A 76 -3.68 -22.12 -8.46
CA GLY A 76 -3.56 -23.49 -7.94
C GLY A 76 -3.45 -23.52 -6.41
N ARG A 77 -2.34 -24.02 -5.87
CA ARG A 77 -2.07 -24.09 -4.42
C ARG A 77 -1.32 -22.87 -3.88
N THR A 78 -0.92 -21.94 -4.76
CA THR A 78 -0.24 -20.70 -4.38
C THR A 78 -1.27 -19.63 -4.13
N ILE A 79 -1.20 -19.00 -2.94
CA ILE A 79 -2.08 -17.91 -2.51
C ILE A 79 -1.18 -16.72 -2.21
N VAL A 80 -1.44 -15.60 -2.87
CA VAL A 80 -0.80 -14.30 -2.63
C VAL A 80 -1.88 -13.34 -2.14
N ILE A 81 -1.63 -12.64 -1.06
CA ILE A 81 -2.61 -11.81 -0.37
C ILE A 81 -2.01 -10.42 -0.23
N ASP A 82 -2.75 -9.41 -0.68
CA ASP A 82 -2.38 -8.02 -0.47
C ASP A 82 -2.67 -7.64 0.99
N HIS A 83 -1.63 -7.26 1.75
CA HIS A 83 -1.68 -7.03 3.20
C HIS A 83 -2.66 -5.92 3.55
N ASP A 84 -2.50 -4.76 2.92
CA ASP A 84 -3.21 -3.55 3.32
C ASP A 84 -4.67 -3.62 2.91
N LEU A 85 -4.94 -4.13 1.71
CA LEU A 85 -6.31 -4.35 1.22
C LEU A 85 -7.04 -5.41 2.05
N ALA A 86 -6.36 -6.47 2.49
CA ALA A 86 -6.98 -7.48 3.34
C ALA A 86 -7.41 -6.92 4.71
N LEU A 87 -6.60 -6.05 5.32
CA LEU A 87 -6.96 -5.38 6.57
C LEU A 87 -8.10 -4.37 6.37
N GLU A 88 -8.08 -3.62 5.27
CA GLU A 88 -9.15 -2.66 4.95
C GLU A 88 -10.50 -3.36 4.76
N LEU A 89 -10.55 -4.44 3.97
CA LEU A 89 -11.76 -5.22 3.72
C LEU A 89 -12.28 -5.88 5.01
N PHE A 90 -11.37 -6.36 5.85
CA PHE A 90 -11.74 -6.94 7.14
C PHE A 90 -12.38 -5.89 8.07
N GLY A 91 -11.87 -4.66 8.08
CA GLY A 91 -12.39 -3.56 8.90
C GLY A 91 -13.70 -2.94 8.41
N LYS A 92 -14.06 -3.10 7.13
CA LYS A 92 -15.31 -2.57 6.54
C LYS A 92 -16.59 -3.34 6.94
N GLN A 93 -16.48 -4.48 7.62
CA GLN A 93 -17.65 -5.26 8.07
C GLN A 93 -18.31 -4.73 9.36
N ASN A 94 -18.25 -3.43 9.63
CA ASN A 94 -19.00 -2.77 10.71
C ASN A 94 -20.21 -2.00 10.18
#